data_AF-A0A182MTM9-F1
#
_entry.id   AF-A0A182MTM9-F1
#
_cell.length_a   1.000
_cell.length_b   1.000
_cell.length_c   1.000
_cell.angle_alpha   90.00
_cell.angle_beta   90.00
_cell.angle_gamma   90.00
#
_symmetry.space_group_name_H-M   'P 1'
#
loop_
_entity.id
_entity.type
_entity.pdbx_description
1 polymer ?
#
loop_
_entity_poly.entity_id
_entity_poly.type
_entity_poly.pdbx_seq_one_letter_code
_entity_poly.pdbx_strand_id
1 'polypeptide(L)'
;MEGVLTAPVLVLASVKSTFGCPMLLEASRLLFYIVLGRQRFANVDRSFVADGQRTLCEQILRESELIAGFDYPDLFRDLFMEQVFLCAYSDAPLAEFTNPGWLAAIVSWQNGEGCFKYYADEGDGVIGPNALTTHCSTHMTGVGAAVLGLFARLQLVQ
;
A
#
# COMPACT_ATOMS: atom_id res chain seq x y z
N MET A 1 32.62 14.47 24.35
CA MET A 1 32.41 15.16 23.07
C MET A 1 31.03 14.75 22.59
N GLU A 2 30.07 15.60 22.93
CA GLU A 2 28.65 15.44 22.65
C GLU A 2 28.41 15.76 21.17
N GLY A 3 27.89 14.78 20.43
CA GLY A 3 27.47 14.93 19.05
C GLY A 3 26.00 15.35 19.02
N VAL A 4 25.79 16.60 18.62
CA VAL A 4 24.48 17.26 18.50
C VAL A 4 23.60 16.51 17.51
N LEU A 5 22.65 15.72 18.03
CA LEU A 5 21.50 15.25 17.29
C LEU A 5 20.57 16.47 17.11
N THR A 6 20.51 17.03 15.91
CA THR A 6 19.65 18.18 15.64
C THR A 6 18.19 17.78 15.81
N ALA A 7 17.45 18.61 16.53
CA ALA A 7 16.10 18.38 16.99
C ALA A 7 14.94 18.36 15.96
N PRO A 8 15.08 18.58 14.63
CA PRO A 8 13.90 18.50 13.75
C PRO A 8 13.50 17.08 13.34
N VAL A 9 14.34 16.05 13.54
CA VAL A 9 14.05 14.68 13.08
C VAL A 9 13.26 13.87 14.12
N LEU A 10 13.42 14.18 15.41
CA LEU A 10 12.82 13.38 16.49
C LEU A 10 11.32 13.63 16.69
N VAL A 11 10.77 14.72 16.15
CA VAL A 11 9.35 15.11 16.34
C VAL A 11 8.41 14.31 15.43
N LEU A 12 8.90 13.69 14.34
CA LEU A 12 8.05 12.90 13.43
C LEU A 12 7.90 11.43 13.85
N ALA A 13 8.73 10.93 14.77
CA ALA A 13 8.79 9.51 15.11
C ALA A 13 7.86 9.08 16.26
N SER A 14 7.10 10.00 16.87
CA SER A 14 6.21 9.66 17.98
C SER A 14 4.82 10.25 17.80
N VAL A 15 4.06 9.71 16.83
CA VAL A 15 2.60 9.73 16.89
C VAL A 15 2.15 8.32 17.20
N LYS A 16 1.98 8.04 18.50
CA LYS A 16 1.25 6.88 19.01
C LYS A 16 -0.16 7.39 19.28
N SER A 17 -1.09 7.21 18.32
CA SER A 17 -2.43 7.77 18.44
C SER A 17 -3.43 6.68 18.83
N THR A 18 -3.93 6.82 20.05
CA THR A 18 -5.12 6.18 20.60
C THR A 18 -6.33 6.83 19.91
N PHE A 19 -7.15 6.04 19.21
CA PHE A 19 -8.35 6.40 18.43
C PHE A 19 -8.13 6.97 17.01
N GLY A 20 -8.32 6.10 16.00
CA GLY A 20 -8.43 6.45 14.57
C GLY A 20 -7.63 5.48 13.69
N CYS A 21 -8.28 4.45 13.15
CA CYS A 21 -7.77 3.40 12.24
C CYS A 21 -6.22 3.35 12.02
N PRO A 22 -5.44 2.68 12.90
CA PRO A 22 -3.98 2.64 12.82
C PRO A 22 -3.43 2.14 11.47
N MET A 23 -4.16 1.24 10.80
CA MET A 23 -3.70 0.57 9.58
C MET A 23 -3.55 1.51 8.37
N LEU A 24 -4.40 2.53 8.26
CA LEU A 24 -4.31 3.54 7.18
C LEU A 24 -3.12 4.49 7.38
N LEU A 25 -2.71 4.71 8.63
CA LEU A 25 -1.59 5.58 8.94
C LEU A 25 -0.28 4.97 8.44
N GLU A 26 -0.09 3.66 8.57
CA GLU A 26 1.17 3.01 8.18
C GLU A 26 1.36 2.99 6.66
N ALA A 27 0.31 2.78 5.87
CA ALA A 27 0.36 2.89 4.41
C ALA A 27 0.78 4.31 3.95
N SER A 28 0.15 5.35 4.52
CA SER A 28 0.49 6.75 4.19
C SER A 28 1.91 7.13 4.59
N ARG A 29 2.39 6.64 5.75
CA ARG A 29 3.79 6.81 6.19
C ARG A 29 4.75 6.11 5.24
N LEU A 30 4.45 4.88 4.84
CA LEU A 30 5.28 4.13 3.91
C LEU A 30 5.38 4.84 2.57
N LEU A 31 4.26 5.35 2.04
CA LEU A 31 4.27 6.15 0.81
C LEU A 31 5.21 7.36 0.91
N PHE A 32 5.21 8.07 2.04
CA PHE A 32 6.15 9.17 2.28
C PHE A 32 7.62 8.70 2.23
N TYR A 33 7.95 7.59 2.88
CA TYR A 33 9.30 7.02 2.82
C TYR A 33 9.68 6.55 1.41
N ILE A 34 8.74 6.02 0.63
CA ILE A 34 8.96 5.67 -0.79
C ILE A 34 9.28 6.93 -1.61
N VAL A 35 8.52 8.01 -1.42
CA VAL A 35 8.78 9.29 -2.11
C VAL A 35 10.15 9.84 -1.74
N LEU A 36 10.52 9.82 -0.46
CA LEU A 36 11.86 10.24 -0.01
C LEU A 36 12.98 9.44 -0.67
N GLY A 37 12.84 8.11 -0.75
CA GLY A 37 13.83 7.24 -1.40
C GLY A 37 13.98 7.52 -2.90
N ARG A 38 12.86 7.75 -3.60
CA ARG A 38 12.85 7.99 -5.05
C ARG A 38 13.36 9.38 -5.45
N GLN A 39 13.08 10.41 -4.66
CA GLN A 39 13.51 11.78 -4.94
C GLN A 39 15.01 12.02 -4.66
N ARG A 40 15.67 11.11 -3.92
CA ARG A 40 17.13 11.12 -3.67
C ARG A 40 17.67 12.46 -3.17
N PHE A 41 16.98 13.05 -2.18
CA PHE A 41 17.46 14.28 -1.54
C PHE A 41 18.87 14.07 -0.95
N ALA A 42 19.79 14.98 -1.26
CA ALA A 42 21.20 14.86 -0.85
C ALA A 42 21.41 14.83 0.68
N ASN A 43 20.45 15.35 1.44
CA ASN A 43 20.50 15.44 2.91
C ASN A 43 19.77 14.29 3.61
N VAL A 44 19.29 13.29 2.87
CA VAL A 44 18.57 12.15 3.43
C VAL A 44 19.40 10.89 3.21
N ASP A 45 19.76 10.23 4.31
CA ASP A 45 20.47 8.96 4.26
C ASP A 45 19.55 7.87 3.68
N ARG A 46 20.07 7.12 2.71
CA ARG A 46 19.35 6.00 2.09
C ARG A 46 19.13 4.86 3.07
N SER A 47 20.07 4.62 3.98
CA SER A 47 19.93 3.59 5.01
C SER A 47 18.76 3.94 5.95
N PHE A 48 18.67 5.19 6.38
CA PHE A 48 17.54 5.69 7.17
C PHE A 48 16.19 5.47 6.47
N VAL A 49 16.12 5.76 5.15
CA VAL A 49 14.89 5.53 4.39
C VAL A 49 14.57 4.03 4.28
N ALA A 50 15.54 3.21 3.94
CA ALA A 50 15.35 1.76 3.79
C ALA A 50 14.95 1.09 5.12
N ASP A 51 15.57 1.48 6.23
CA ASP A 51 15.25 0.97 7.58
C ASP A 51 13.84 1.39 8.00
N GLY A 52 13.44 2.63 7.67
CA GLY A 52 12.09 3.13 7.89
C GLY A 52 11.04 2.36 7.07
N GLN A 53 11.28 2.17 5.77
CA GLN A 53 10.41 1.36 4.91
C GLN A 53 10.29 -0.08 5.43
N ARG A 54 11.41 -0.70 5.80
CA ARG A 54 11.42 -2.08 6.33
C ARG A 54 10.63 -2.20 7.62
N THR A 55 10.85 -1.30 8.58
CA THR A 55 10.15 -1.31 9.87
C THR A 55 8.64 -1.18 9.68
N LEU A 56 8.21 -0.29 8.78
CA LEU A 56 6.80 -0.13 8.44
C LEU A 56 6.24 -1.38 7.75
N CYS A 57 6.98 -1.96 6.82
CA CYS A 57 6.54 -3.18 6.13
C CYS A 57 6.48 -4.41 7.05
N GLU A 58 7.31 -4.51 8.07
CA GLU A 58 7.21 -5.57 9.09
C GLU A 58 5.95 -5.41 9.97
N GLN A 59 5.47 -4.18 10.17
CA GLN A 59 4.20 -3.93 10.88
C GLN A 59 3.00 -4.20 9.99
N ILE A 60 3.03 -3.67 8.76
CA ILE A 60 2.01 -3.91 7.73
C ILE A 60 1.87 -5.41 7.45
N LEU A 61 2.97 -6.17 7.44
CA LEU A 61 2.94 -7.61 7.19
C LEU A 61 2.05 -8.33 8.20
N ARG A 62 2.17 -7.99 9.50
CA ARG A 62 1.33 -8.59 10.55
C ARG A 62 -0.15 -8.27 10.33
N GLU A 63 -0.46 -7.06 9.88
CA GLU A 63 -1.84 -6.66 9.57
C GLU A 63 -2.38 -7.39 8.33
N SER A 64 -1.59 -7.45 7.27
CA SER A 64 -1.91 -8.18 6.04
C SER A 64 -2.13 -9.67 6.29
N GLU A 65 -1.31 -10.30 7.14
CA GLU A 65 -1.49 -11.68 7.57
C GLU A 65 -2.79 -11.89 8.34
N LEU A 66 -3.18 -10.95 9.20
CA LEU A 66 -4.47 -11.00 9.90
C LEU A 66 -5.64 -10.88 8.91
N ILE A 67 -5.58 -9.93 7.97
CA ILE A 67 -6.62 -9.78 6.94
C ILE A 67 -6.75 -11.06 6.11
N ALA A 68 -5.62 -11.65 5.71
CA ALA A 68 -5.59 -12.92 4.98
C ALA A 68 -6.13 -14.08 5.83
N GLY A 69 -5.81 -14.12 7.12
CA GLY A 69 -6.31 -15.12 8.06
C GLY A 69 -7.82 -15.05 8.32
N PHE A 70 -8.43 -13.89 8.08
CA PHE A 70 -9.89 -13.68 8.13
C PHE A 70 -10.57 -13.73 6.76
N ASP A 71 -9.92 -14.35 5.76
CA ASP A 71 -10.46 -14.55 4.41
C ASP A 71 -10.83 -13.23 3.69
N TYR A 72 -10.01 -12.20 3.88
CA TYR A 72 -10.07 -10.95 3.12
C TYR A 72 -11.46 -10.28 3.13
N PRO A 73 -11.98 -9.86 4.31
CA PRO A 73 -13.28 -9.19 4.40
C PRO A 73 -13.33 -7.99 3.44
N ASP A 74 -14.46 -7.80 2.75
CA ASP A 74 -14.58 -6.82 1.66
C ASP A 74 -14.12 -5.42 2.05
N LEU A 75 -14.42 -5.01 3.29
CA LEU A 75 -14.04 -3.72 3.87
C LEU A 75 -12.51 -3.50 3.89
N PHE A 76 -11.72 -4.56 3.98
CA PHE A 76 -10.26 -4.49 4.07
C PHE A 76 -9.54 -4.77 2.76
N ARG A 77 -10.24 -5.12 1.68
CA ARG A 77 -9.59 -5.48 0.40
C ARG A 77 -8.82 -4.33 -0.22
N ASP A 78 -9.36 -3.11 -0.16
CA ASP A 78 -8.68 -1.90 -0.64
C ASP A 78 -7.38 -1.65 0.12
N LEU A 79 -7.47 -1.61 1.46
CA LEU A 79 -6.33 -1.47 2.35
C LEU A 79 -5.29 -2.58 2.13
N PHE A 80 -5.73 -3.83 1.99
CA PHE A 80 -4.84 -4.96 1.76
C PHE A 80 -4.08 -4.83 0.43
N MET A 81 -4.76 -4.46 -0.66
CA MET A 81 -4.09 -4.23 -1.94
C MET A 81 -3.10 -3.08 -1.87
N GLU A 82 -3.44 -2.00 -1.15
CA GLU A 82 -2.54 -0.86 -0.95
C GLU A 82 -1.29 -1.29 -0.17
N GLN A 83 -1.47 -2.01 0.93
CA GLN A 83 -0.40 -2.55 1.77
C GLN A 83 0.54 -3.47 0.96
N VAL A 84 -0.04 -4.40 0.18
CA VAL A 84 0.71 -5.30 -0.71
C VAL A 84 1.51 -4.51 -1.74
N PHE A 85 0.87 -3.56 -2.43
CA PHE A 85 1.54 -2.74 -3.43
C PHE A 85 2.71 -1.96 -2.84
N LEU A 86 2.47 -1.18 -1.79
CA LEU A 86 3.48 -0.27 -1.24
C LEU A 86 4.70 -1.04 -0.72
N CYS A 87 4.49 -2.15 0.00
CA CYS A 87 5.61 -2.92 0.52
C CYS A 87 6.35 -3.72 -0.54
N ALA A 88 5.66 -4.29 -1.53
CA ALA A 88 6.32 -4.93 -2.67
C ALA A 88 7.06 -3.92 -3.58
N TYR A 89 6.64 -2.65 -3.60
CA TYR A 89 7.26 -1.57 -4.38
C TYR A 89 8.36 -0.78 -3.65
N SER A 90 8.50 -1.02 -2.34
CA SER A 90 9.52 -0.38 -1.50
C SER A 90 10.95 -0.75 -1.95
N ASP A 91 11.95 -0.02 -1.46
CA ASP A 91 13.37 -0.26 -1.76
C ASP A 91 13.92 -1.49 -1.01
N ALA A 92 13.22 -1.97 0.02
CA ALA A 92 13.54 -3.15 0.82
C ALA A 92 12.33 -4.08 0.96
N PRO A 93 11.87 -4.72 -0.14
CA PRO A 93 10.64 -5.50 -0.14
C PRO A 93 10.79 -6.78 0.70
N LEU A 94 9.75 -7.10 1.46
CA LEU A 94 9.60 -8.40 2.11
C LEU A 94 8.98 -9.39 1.10
N ALA A 95 9.51 -10.61 1.03
CA ALA A 95 9.11 -11.61 0.01
C ALA A 95 7.63 -12.03 0.15
N GLU A 96 7.09 -11.92 1.36
CA GLU A 96 5.72 -12.21 1.74
C GLU A 96 4.72 -11.39 0.92
N PHE A 97 5.03 -10.13 0.59
CA PHE A 97 4.16 -9.28 -0.24
C PHE A 97 4.15 -9.67 -1.73
N THR A 98 5.00 -10.62 -2.13
CA THR A 98 4.98 -11.23 -3.47
C THR A 98 4.36 -12.63 -3.48
N ASN A 99 3.67 -13.01 -2.39
CA ASN A 99 3.03 -14.31 -2.25
C ASN A 99 1.99 -14.55 -3.37
N PRO A 100 2.13 -15.62 -4.18
CA PRO A 100 1.21 -15.91 -5.28
C PRO A 100 -0.23 -16.19 -4.83
N GLY A 101 -0.42 -16.69 -3.60
CA GLY A 101 -1.75 -16.90 -3.01
C GLY A 101 -2.48 -15.59 -2.76
N TRP A 102 -1.77 -14.55 -2.30
CA TRP A 102 -2.34 -13.21 -2.11
C TRP A 102 -2.70 -12.57 -3.45
N LEU A 103 -1.84 -12.73 -4.47
CA LEU A 103 -2.15 -12.27 -5.82
C LEU A 103 -3.39 -12.97 -6.40
N ALA A 104 -3.50 -14.29 -6.23
CA ALA A 104 -4.65 -15.05 -6.70
C ALA A 104 -5.96 -14.59 -6.03
N ALA A 105 -5.91 -14.32 -4.72
CA ALA A 105 -7.04 -13.73 -4.00
C ALA A 105 -7.40 -12.35 -4.56
N ILE A 106 -6.42 -11.46 -4.73
CA ILE A 106 -6.63 -10.12 -5.30
C ILE A 106 -7.30 -10.20 -6.68
N VAL A 107 -6.78 -11.01 -7.60
CA VAL A 107 -7.36 -11.17 -8.94
C VAL A 107 -8.81 -11.65 -8.87
N SER A 108 -9.15 -12.52 -7.91
CA SER A 108 -10.52 -13.02 -7.74
C SER A 108 -11.54 -11.95 -7.30
N TRP A 109 -11.08 -10.78 -6.82
CA TRP A 109 -11.95 -9.68 -6.39
C TRP A 109 -12.39 -8.79 -7.55
N GLN A 110 -11.89 -9.03 -8.76
CA GLN A 110 -12.36 -8.35 -9.96
C GLN A 110 -13.80 -8.77 -10.29
N ASN A 111 -14.64 -7.80 -10.66
CA ASN A 111 -15.93 -8.11 -11.25
C ASN A 111 -15.78 -8.57 -12.72
N GLY A 112 -16.90 -8.89 -13.39
CA GLY A 112 -16.90 -9.32 -14.79
C GLY A 112 -16.32 -8.30 -15.79
N GLU A 113 -16.21 -7.03 -15.39
CA GLU A 113 -15.62 -5.95 -16.18
C GLU A 113 -14.13 -5.70 -15.83
N GLY A 114 -13.58 -6.43 -14.86
CA GLY A 114 -12.20 -6.25 -14.37
C GLY A 114 -12.03 -5.13 -13.34
N CYS A 115 -13.11 -4.45 -12.91
CA CYS A 115 -13.05 -3.41 -11.89
C CYS A 115 -12.97 -4.01 -10.48
N PHE A 116 -12.43 -3.23 -9.55
CA PHE A 116 -12.46 -3.53 -8.11
C PHE A 116 -13.39 -2.55 -7.39
N LYS A 117 -14.41 -3.06 -6.68
CA LYS A 117 -15.37 -2.25 -5.93
C LYS A 117 -15.72 -2.88 -4.60
N TYR A 118 -16.19 -2.05 -3.67
CA TYR A 118 -16.88 -2.53 -2.48
C TYR A 118 -18.25 -3.10 -2.90
N TYR A 119 -18.67 -4.23 -2.33
CA TYR A 119 -20.02 -4.80 -2.62
C TYR A 119 -21.16 -3.83 -2.28
N ALA A 120 -20.93 -2.84 -1.41
CA ALA A 120 -21.90 -1.79 -1.10
C ALA A 120 -22.11 -0.76 -2.24
N ASP A 121 -21.23 -0.72 -3.23
CA ASP A 121 -21.28 0.24 -4.35
C ASP A 121 -22.03 -0.31 -5.58
N GLU A 122 -22.78 -1.41 -5.44
CA GLU A 122 -23.66 -1.98 -6.50
C GLU A 122 -24.84 -1.05 -6.89
N GLY A 123 -24.85 0.21 -6.44
CA GLY A 123 -25.89 1.20 -6.72
C GLY A 123 -25.61 2.20 -7.85
N ASP A 124 -24.35 2.53 -8.16
CA ASP A 124 -24.06 3.66 -9.06
C ASP A 124 -23.52 3.19 -10.43
N GLY A 125 -24.43 2.57 -11.19
CA GLY A 125 -24.35 2.48 -12.64
C GLY A 125 -24.63 3.81 -13.35
N VAL A 126 -24.16 4.94 -12.81
CA VAL A 126 -24.31 6.24 -13.45
C VAL A 126 -23.24 6.35 -14.54
N ILE A 127 -23.65 6.03 -15.78
CA ILE A 127 -22.92 6.43 -16.99
C ILE A 127 -22.91 7.96 -17.03
N GLY A 128 -21.91 8.58 -16.41
CA GLY A 128 -21.70 10.01 -16.59
C GLY A 128 -21.12 10.29 -17.99
N PRO A 129 -21.29 11.51 -18.53
CA PRO A 129 -20.97 11.84 -19.92
C PRO A 129 -19.47 11.88 -20.24
N ASN A 130 -18.57 11.68 -19.26
CA ASN A 130 -17.14 11.91 -19.41
C ASN A 130 -16.33 10.64 -19.09
N ALA A 131 -15.16 10.48 -19.71
CA ALA A 131 -14.25 9.36 -19.47
C ALA A 131 -13.72 9.22 -18.01
N LEU A 132 -14.03 10.20 -17.13
CA LEU A 132 -13.75 10.16 -15.69
C LEU A 132 -14.88 9.52 -14.86
N THR A 133 -16.07 9.33 -15.44
CA THR A 133 -17.25 8.73 -14.77
C THR A 133 -17.49 7.28 -15.18
N THR A 134 -16.47 6.63 -15.73
CA THR A 134 -16.56 5.28 -16.30
C THR A 134 -16.44 4.22 -15.20
N HIS A 135 -17.23 3.16 -15.30
CA HIS A 135 -17.48 2.06 -14.36
C HIS A 135 -16.36 1.57 -13.41
N CYS A 136 -15.08 1.82 -13.69
CA CYS A 136 -13.94 1.42 -12.85
C CYS A 136 -13.17 2.61 -12.22
N SER A 137 -13.70 3.82 -12.14
CA SER A 137 -12.98 4.99 -11.59
C SER A 137 -12.91 5.06 -10.05
N THR A 138 -12.83 3.91 -9.38
CA THR A 138 -12.74 3.83 -7.91
C THR A 138 -11.29 3.83 -7.43
N HIS A 139 -11.07 4.30 -6.19
CA HIS A 139 -9.78 4.19 -5.50
C HIS A 139 -9.25 2.75 -5.57
N MET A 140 -10.09 1.79 -5.16
CA MET A 140 -9.79 0.37 -5.13
C MET A 140 -9.40 -0.20 -6.51
N THR A 141 -10.00 0.27 -7.61
CA THR A 141 -9.57 -0.14 -8.96
C THR A 141 -8.19 0.43 -9.30
N GLY A 142 -7.93 1.70 -8.97
CA GLY A 142 -6.60 2.29 -9.17
C GLY A 142 -5.50 1.53 -8.42
N VAL A 143 -5.77 1.17 -7.17
CA VAL A 143 -4.87 0.36 -6.34
C VAL A 143 -4.70 -1.04 -6.92
N GLY A 144 -5.79 -1.72 -7.30
CA GLY A 144 -5.73 -3.03 -7.95
C GLY A 144 -4.91 -3.02 -9.23
N ALA A 145 -5.09 -2.00 -10.09
CA ALA A 145 -4.28 -1.82 -11.29
C ALA A 145 -2.79 -1.63 -10.97
N ALA A 146 -2.45 -0.89 -9.90
CA ALA A 146 -1.08 -0.71 -9.44
C ALA A 146 -0.44 -2.03 -8.97
N VAL A 147 -1.17 -2.83 -8.18
CA VAL A 147 -0.73 -4.18 -7.77
C VAL A 147 -0.45 -5.05 -8.99
N LEU A 148 -1.43 -5.20 -9.88
CA LEU A 148 -1.29 -6.07 -11.05
C LEU A 148 -0.16 -5.62 -11.98
N GLY A 149 0.00 -4.31 -12.18
CA GLY A 149 1.12 -3.74 -12.94
C GLY A 149 2.47 -4.03 -12.31
N LEU A 150 2.58 -3.97 -10.98
CA LEU A 150 3.79 -4.34 -10.26
C LEU A 150 4.12 -5.82 -10.44
N PHE A 151 3.16 -6.72 -10.26
CA PHE A 151 3.39 -8.16 -10.44
C PHE A 151 3.74 -8.50 -11.89
N ALA A 152 3.08 -7.89 -12.87
CA ALA A 152 3.45 -8.04 -14.28
C ALA A 152 4.91 -7.61 -14.51
N ARG A 153 5.34 -6.47 -13.95
CA ARG A 153 6.74 -6.03 -14.01
C ARG A 153 7.69 -7.05 -13.37
N LEU A 154 7.36 -7.61 -12.21
CA LEU A 154 8.20 -8.59 -11.53
C LEU A 154 8.37 -9.88 -12.34
N GLN A 155 7.35 -10.29 -13.11
CA GLN A 155 7.44 -11.45 -14.01
C GLN A 155 8.26 -11.17 -15.28
N LEU A 156 8.30 -9.92 -15.75
CA LEU A 156 9.06 -9.52 -16.95
C LEU A 156 10.56 -9.29 -16.69
N VAL A 157 10.99 -9.23 -15.43
CA VAL A 157 12.38 -8.98 -15.03
C VAL A 157 13.10 -10.26 -14.59
N GLN A 158 12.41 -11.42 -14.64
CA GLN A 158 12.99 -12.76 -14.47
C GLN A 158 13.60 -13.25 -15.79
#